data_AF-A0A842V4J7-F1
#
_entry.id   AF-A0A842V4J7-F1
#
_cell.length_a   1.000
_cell.length_b   1.000
_cell.length_c   1.000
_cell.angle_alpha   90.00
_cell.angle_beta   90.00
_cell.angle_gamma   90.00
#
_symmetry.space_group_name_H-M   'P 1'
#
loop_
_entity.id
_entity.type
_entity.pdbx_description
1 polymer ?
#
loop_
_entity_poly.entity_id
_entity_poly.type
_entity_poly.pdbx_seq_one_letter_code
_entity_poly.pdbx_strand_id
1 'polypeptide(L)'
;MKIIYLAIMITKELIDYVRSAKASGMSPNDVRKALSEQGWPQEDIDEAIKTIGGTKADSAAKPAMPEQKTRSEPMTSKESTAQPSASPAGGVPVQPGGIKKRNPILVLIFSLITFGIYFLYWLVKTTKELRGNTPAAPNPWIIILFLIPFVNLIAGLYYYWKYSKAINEITGFNAILLFVLWILFFPAAQIISQMQLNKKAA
;
A
#
# COMPACT_ATOMS: atom_id res chain seq x y z
N MET A 1 -2.83 17.02 -20.55
CA MET A 1 -2.19 16.27 -19.45
C MET A 1 -3.06 16.14 -18.19
N LYS A 2 -3.72 17.21 -17.69
CA LYS A 2 -4.55 17.18 -16.45
C LYS A 2 -5.65 16.09 -16.42
N ILE A 3 -6.37 15.87 -17.54
CA ILE A 3 -7.50 14.93 -17.66
C ILE A 3 -7.14 13.48 -17.27
N ILE A 4 -5.93 13.02 -17.60
CA ILE A 4 -5.49 11.64 -17.34
C ILE A 4 -5.34 11.37 -15.83
N TYR A 5 -5.08 12.40 -15.02
CA TYR A 5 -5.01 12.28 -13.56
C TYR A 5 -6.39 12.31 -12.90
N LEU A 6 -7.36 13.11 -13.39
CA LEU A 6 -8.73 13.10 -12.86
C LEU A 6 -9.40 11.73 -13.06
N ALA A 7 -9.27 11.14 -14.25
CA ALA A 7 -9.81 9.81 -14.56
C ALA A 7 -9.23 8.66 -13.70
N ILE A 8 -8.17 8.92 -12.92
CA ILE A 8 -7.58 7.98 -11.95
C ILE A 8 -8.04 8.29 -10.50
N MET A 9 -8.47 9.52 -10.21
CA MET A 9 -9.05 9.91 -8.91
C MET A 9 -10.55 9.65 -8.79
N ILE A 10 -11.29 9.59 -9.92
CA ILE A 10 -12.69 9.10 -9.94
C ILE A 10 -12.69 7.63 -9.50
N THR A 11 -12.85 7.43 -8.20
CA THR A 11 -12.72 6.11 -7.57
C THR A 11 -13.92 5.24 -7.96
N LYS A 12 -13.71 3.93 -8.10
CA LYS A 12 -14.79 2.98 -8.44
C LYS A 12 -16.04 3.15 -7.55
N GLU A 13 -15.83 3.46 -6.28
CA GLU A 13 -16.88 3.77 -5.29
C GLU A 13 -17.80 4.91 -5.72
N LEU A 14 -17.26 6.00 -6.27
CA LEU A 14 -18.02 7.18 -6.72
C LEU A 14 -18.92 6.82 -7.91
N ILE A 15 -18.37 6.08 -8.88
CA ILE A 15 -19.11 5.58 -10.05
C ILE A 15 -20.22 4.62 -9.62
N ASP A 16 -19.92 3.67 -8.74
CA ASP A 16 -20.91 2.67 -8.29
C ASP A 16 -21.99 3.29 -7.41
N TYR A 17 -21.65 4.27 -6.56
CA TYR A 17 -22.61 5.05 -5.78
C TYR A 17 -23.57 5.82 -6.69
N VAL A 18 -23.05 6.66 -7.60
CA VAL A 18 -23.88 7.44 -8.54
C VAL A 18 -24.76 6.53 -9.41
N ARG A 19 -24.25 5.36 -9.82
CA ARG A 19 -25.01 4.33 -10.55
C ARG A 19 -26.17 3.79 -9.71
N SER A 20 -25.90 3.41 -8.46
CA SER A 20 -26.91 2.87 -7.54
C SER A 20 -27.98 3.89 -7.15
N ALA A 21 -27.61 5.16 -6.95
CA ALA A 21 -28.54 6.22 -6.61
C ALA A 21 -29.45 6.59 -7.79
N LYS A 22 -28.90 6.67 -9.01
CA LYS A 22 -29.68 6.83 -10.25
C LYS A 22 -30.64 5.66 -10.48
N ALA A 23 -30.18 4.42 -10.25
CA ALA A 23 -31.04 3.23 -10.31
C ALA A 23 -32.12 3.20 -9.21
N SER A 24 -31.91 3.92 -8.11
CA SER A 24 -32.89 4.09 -7.03
C SER A 24 -33.90 5.22 -7.28
N GLY A 25 -33.78 5.96 -8.39
CA GLY A 25 -34.65 7.07 -8.76
C GLY A 25 -34.31 8.42 -8.11
N MET A 26 -33.15 8.54 -7.46
CA MET A 26 -32.68 9.78 -6.85
C MET A 26 -32.34 10.84 -7.93
N SER A 27 -32.70 12.10 -7.72
CA SER A 27 -32.40 13.14 -8.72
C SER A 27 -30.90 13.47 -8.75
N PRO A 28 -30.34 13.94 -9.89
CA PRO A 28 -28.92 14.30 -9.98
C PRO A 28 -28.48 15.37 -8.96
N ASN A 29 -29.41 16.20 -8.49
CA ASN A 29 -29.12 17.24 -7.49
C ASN A 29 -29.05 16.65 -6.08
N ASP A 30 -29.89 15.66 -5.76
CA ASP A 30 -29.84 14.95 -4.47
C ASP A 30 -28.58 14.09 -4.37
N VAL A 31 -28.21 13.42 -5.47
CA VAL A 31 -26.94 12.67 -5.58
C VAL A 31 -25.74 13.59 -5.34
N ARG A 32 -25.72 14.76 -6.00
CA ARG A 32 -24.67 15.78 -5.80
C ARG A 32 -24.63 16.29 -4.36
N LYS A 33 -25.79 16.53 -3.73
CA LYS A 33 -25.88 16.96 -2.32
C LYS A 33 -25.32 15.89 -1.38
N ALA A 34 -25.73 14.63 -1.53
CA ALA A 34 -25.27 13.53 -0.68
C ALA A 34 -23.75 13.26 -0.80
N LEU A 35 -23.17 13.46 -1.98
CA LEU A 35 -21.73 13.34 -2.21
C LEU A 35 -20.94 14.55 -1.69
N SER A 36 -21.48 15.77 -1.82
CA SER A 36 -20.90 16.98 -1.23
C SER A 36 -20.92 16.92 0.31
N GLU A 37 -21.98 16.39 0.90
CA GLU A 37 -22.07 16.12 2.36
C GLU A 37 -21.09 15.03 2.83
N GLN A 38 -20.67 14.12 1.95
CA GLN A 38 -19.58 13.16 2.19
C GLN A 38 -18.18 13.76 1.94
N GLY A 39 -18.07 15.03 1.56
CA GLY A 39 -16.80 15.73 1.34
C GLY A 39 -16.11 15.47 0.00
N TRP A 40 -16.82 14.94 -1.01
CA TRP A 40 -16.27 14.77 -2.35
C TRP A 40 -16.10 16.11 -3.08
N PRO A 41 -15.01 16.30 -3.87
CA PRO A 41 -14.85 17.50 -4.69
C PRO A 41 -15.93 17.62 -5.76
N GLN A 42 -16.47 18.83 -5.94
CA GLN A 42 -17.56 19.09 -6.88
C GLN A 42 -17.19 18.76 -8.34
N GLU A 43 -15.92 18.93 -8.72
CA GLU A 43 -15.40 18.59 -10.06
C GLU A 43 -15.55 17.08 -10.36
N ASP A 44 -15.22 16.22 -9.37
CA ASP A 44 -15.29 14.75 -9.52
C ASP A 44 -16.75 14.24 -9.56
N ILE A 45 -17.63 14.84 -8.75
CA ILE A 45 -19.07 14.53 -8.71
C ILE A 45 -19.70 14.81 -10.08
N ASP A 46 -19.40 15.97 -10.66
CA ASP A 46 -19.96 16.42 -11.92
C ASP A 46 -19.48 15.56 -13.11
N GLU A 47 -18.21 15.15 -13.13
CA GLU A 47 -17.69 14.23 -14.14
C GLU A 47 -18.25 12.80 -13.99
N ALA A 48 -18.45 12.31 -12.77
CA ALA A 48 -19.07 11.00 -12.51
C ALA A 48 -20.55 10.96 -12.97
N ILE A 49 -21.34 11.98 -12.64
CA ILE A 49 -22.74 12.10 -13.07
C ILE A 49 -22.83 12.20 -14.60
N LYS A 50 -21.97 13.00 -15.23
CA LYS A 50 -21.88 13.14 -16.70
C LYS A 50 -21.55 11.81 -17.37
N THR A 51 -20.58 11.06 -16.83
CA THR A 51 -20.15 9.75 -17.35
C THR A 51 -21.31 8.74 -17.35
N ILE A 52 -22.04 8.64 -16.24
CA ILE A 52 -23.21 7.75 -16.10
C ILE A 52 -24.45 8.30 -16.84
N GLY A 53 -24.43 9.57 -17.27
CA GLY A 53 -25.38 10.13 -18.22
C GLY A 53 -25.31 9.49 -19.61
N GLY A 54 -24.10 9.13 -20.07
CA GLY A 54 -23.85 8.62 -21.43
C GLY A 54 -24.07 7.12 -21.64
N THR A 55 -24.12 6.32 -20.58
CA THR A 55 -24.28 4.86 -20.68
C THR A 55 -25.72 4.43 -20.36
N LYS A 56 -26.35 3.66 -21.26
CA LYS A 56 -27.65 3.03 -20.98
C LYS A 56 -27.53 2.00 -19.85
N ALA A 57 -28.62 1.82 -19.10
CA ALA A 57 -28.66 0.94 -17.95
C ALA A 57 -28.86 -0.53 -18.37
N ASP A 58 -28.14 -1.43 -17.71
CA ASP A 58 -28.33 -2.88 -17.79
C ASP A 58 -28.42 -3.49 -16.38
N SER A 59 -29.37 -4.40 -16.23
CA SER A 59 -29.66 -5.24 -15.05
C SER A 59 -30.10 -4.54 -13.75
N ALA A 60 -31.05 -5.17 -13.05
CA ALA A 60 -31.71 -4.63 -11.86
C ALA A 60 -32.02 -5.72 -10.82
N ALA A 61 -31.93 -5.37 -9.53
CA ALA A 61 -32.48 -6.14 -8.41
C ALA A 61 -32.77 -5.22 -7.20
N LYS A 62 -33.91 -5.46 -6.53
CA LYS A 62 -34.45 -4.74 -5.35
C LYS A 62 -35.49 -5.69 -4.70
N PRO A 63 -36.04 -5.45 -3.49
CA PRO A 63 -35.60 -4.61 -2.37
C PRO A 63 -35.48 -5.36 -1.02
N ALA A 64 -34.88 -4.71 -0.01
CA ALA A 64 -35.27 -4.88 1.40
C ALA A 64 -34.87 -3.63 2.21
N MET A 65 -35.79 -3.05 2.98
CA MET A 65 -35.55 -1.90 3.88
C MET A 65 -36.62 -1.88 4.98
N PRO A 66 -36.27 -1.62 6.25
CA PRO A 66 -37.21 -1.22 7.28
C PRO A 66 -37.18 0.30 7.51
N GLU A 67 -38.36 0.90 7.55
CA GLU A 67 -38.63 2.21 8.17
C GLU A 67 -38.70 2.06 9.71
N GLN A 68 -38.72 3.08 10.59
CA GLN A 68 -38.79 4.55 10.44
C GLN A 68 -37.86 5.18 11.55
N LYS A 69 -38.10 6.23 12.37
CA LYS A 69 -39.20 7.17 12.64
C LYS A 69 -38.68 8.51 13.22
N THR A 70 -39.56 9.50 13.22
CA THR A 70 -39.48 10.91 13.68
C THR A 70 -39.23 11.15 15.19
N ARG A 71 -38.39 12.15 15.57
CA ARG A 71 -38.80 13.39 16.30
C ARG A 71 -37.66 14.43 16.47
N SER A 72 -38.01 15.72 16.50
CA SER A 72 -37.24 16.83 17.11
C SER A 72 -37.30 16.73 18.66
N GLU A 73 -36.54 17.46 19.50
CA GLU A 73 -35.99 18.82 19.45
C GLU A 73 -34.90 19.01 20.56
N PRO A 74 -34.57 20.23 21.05
CA PRO A 74 -33.39 21.07 20.72
C PRO A 74 -32.12 20.82 21.57
N MET A 75 -31.12 21.71 21.42
CA MET A 75 -29.79 21.65 22.06
C MET A 75 -29.80 21.87 23.59
N THR A 76 -28.80 21.31 24.28
CA THR A 76 -28.25 21.81 25.55
C THR A 76 -26.75 21.54 25.58
N SER A 77 -25.96 22.50 26.07
CA SER A 77 -24.49 22.48 26.04
C SER A 77 -23.87 21.88 27.32
N LYS A 78 -22.67 21.29 27.19
CA LYS A 78 -21.60 21.30 28.22
C LYS A 78 -20.27 20.70 27.73
N GLU A 79 -19.26 20.83 28.59
CA GLU A 79 -17.91 20.25 28.55
C GLU A 79 -17.09 20.43 27.24
N SER A 80 -16.48 21.61 27.15
CA SER A 80 -15.17 21.71 26.50
C SER A 80 -14.12 21.05 27.41
N THR A 81 -13.46 20.00 26.95
CA THR A 81 -12.27 19.44 27.59
C THR A 81 -11.23 19.13 26.52
N ALA A 82 -10.07 19.76 26.58
CA ALA A 82 -9.05 19.65 25.55
C ALA A 82 -8.21 18.37 25.70
N GLN A 83 -8.01 17.65 24.60
CA GLN A 83 -6.89 16.71 24.43
C GLN A 83 -6.17 17.01 23.09
N PRO A 84 -4.86 16.70 23.00
CA PRO A 84 -3.97 17.43 22.10
C PRO A 84 -4.08 17.03 20.63
N SER A 85 -3.82 18.01 19.77
CA SER A 85 -3.86 17.91 18.31
C SER A 85 -2.89 16.87 17.73
N ALA A 86 -3.40 15.72 17.31
CA ALA A 86 -2.73 14.86 16.34
C ALA A 86 -3.17 15.29 14.92
N SER A 87 -2.22 15.75 14.10
CA SER A 87 -2.51 16.25 12.75
C SER A 87 -3.09 15.16 11.84
N PRO A 88 -4.09 15.47 10.98
CA PRO A 88 -4.77 14.47 10.14
C PRO A 88 -3.88 13.97 9.00
N ALA A 89 -3.06 12.96 9.28
CA ALA A 89 -2.39 12.18 8.24
C ALA A 89 -3.45 11.47 7.39
N GLY A 90 -3.56 11.86 6.11
CA GLY A 90 -4.66 11.51 5.20
C GLY A 90 -4.95 10.00 5.08
N GLY A 91 -5.85 9.50 5.91
CA GLY A 91 -6.30 8.12 5.90
C GLY A 91 -7.40 7.92 4.86
N VAL A 92 -7.05 7.39 3.69
CA VAL A 92 -8.06 6.86 2.75
C VAL A 92 -8.99 5.88 3.48
N PRO A 93 -10.32 6.03 3.39
CA PRO A 93 -11.26 5.17 4.12
C PRO A 93 -11.12 3.73 3.64
N VAL A 94 -10.72 2.85 4.56
CA VAL A 94 -10.56 1.42 4.26
C VAL A 94 -11.93 0.78 4.29
N GLN A 95 -12.43 0.34 3.14
CA GLN A 95 -13.66 -0.45 3.04
C GLN A 95 -13.60 -1.66 3.99
N PRO A 96 -14.74 -2.08 4.59
CA PRO A 96 -14.80 -3.26 5.45
C PRO A 96 -14.56 -4.55 4.64
N GLY A 97 -13.28 -4.87 4.42
CA GLY A 97 -12.85 -6.06 3.70
C GLY A 97 -13.14 -7.32 4.52
N GLY A 98 -14.21 -8.03 4.17
CA GLY A 98 -14.61 -9.27 4.83
C GLY A 98 -13.48 -10.31 4.85
N ILE A 99 -13.20 -10.85 6.04
CA ILE A 99 -12.10 -11.79 6.30
C ILE A 99 -12.29 -13.06 5.46
N LYS A 100 -11.30 -13.43 4.64
CA LYS A 100 -11.40 -14.61 3.77
C LYS A 100 -10.86 -15.87 4.46
N LYS A 101 -11.71 -16.90 4.56
CA LYS A 101 -11.30 -18.26 4.95
C LYS A 101 -10.21 -18.78 4.01
N ARG A 102 -9.12 -19.30 4.58
CA ARG A 102 -7.94 -19.84 3.87
C ARG A 102 -7.53 -21.15 4.54
N ASN A 103 -6.94 -22.07 3.77
CA ASN A 103 -6.30 -23.26 4.34
C ASN A 103 -4.85 -22.91 4.74
N PRO A 104 -4.45 -23.00 6.03
CA PRO A 104 -3.11 -22.62 6.47
C PRO A 104 -2.01 -23.52 5.90
N ILE A 105 -2.31 -24.80 5.61
CA ILE A 105 -1.35 -25.75 5.03
C ILE A 105 -0.95 -25.28 3.62
N LEU A 106 -1.92 -24.86 2.80
CA LEU A 106 -1.66 -24.31 1.46
C LEU A 106 -0.87 -22.99 1.54
N VAL A 107 -1.12 -22.15 2.56
CA VAL A 107 -0.34 -20.92 2.76
C VAL A 107 1.13 -21.25 3.00
N LEU A 108 1.44 -22.25 3.84
CA LEU A 108 2.82 -22.69 4.10
C LEU A 108 3.45 -23.35 2.86
N ILE A 109 2.74 -24.25 2.19
CA ILE A 109 3.23 -24.94 0.98
C ILE A 109 3.55 -23.94 -0.14
N PHE A 110 2.65 -23.00 -0.46
CA PHE A 110 2.93 -21.98 -1.47
C PHE A 110 4.03 -21.00 -1.02
N SER A 111 4.15 -20.70 0.27
CA SER A 111 5.26 -19.89 0.79
C SER A 111 6.61 -20.58 0.58
N LEU A 112 6.71 -21.89 0.78
CA LEU A 112 7.93 -22.66 0.55
C LEU A 112 8.27 -22.79 -0.94
N ILE A 113 7.29 -23.20 -1.77
CA ILE A 113 7.47 -23.39 -3.23
C ILE A 113 7.88 -22.08 -3.93
N THR A 114 7.45 -20.93 -3.41
CA THR A 114 7.79 -19.60 -3.98
C THR A 114 8.92 -18.88 -3.25
N PHE A 115 9.71 -19.58 -2.43
CA PHE A 115 10.83 -19.02 -1.67
C PHE A 115 10.48 -17.73 -0.88
N GLY A 116 9.29 -17.71 -0.27
CA GLY A 116 8.77 -16.60 0.53
C GLY A 116 7.98 -15.53 -0.23
N ILE A 117 7.93 -15.55 -1.58
CA ILE A 117 7.22 -14.53 -2.36
C ILE A 117 5.69 -14.59 -2.08
N TYR A 118 5.11 -15.79 -2.00
CA TYR A 118 3.71 -15.97 -1.62
C TYR A 118 3.43 -15.52 -0.18
N PHE A 119 4.39 -15.68 0.75
CA PHE A 119 4.24 -15.20 2.12
C PHE A 119 4.07 -13.68 2.17
N LEU A 120 4.89 -12.93 1.41
CA LEU A 120 4.78 -11.48 1.30
C LEU A 120 3.43 -11.05 0.66
N TYR A 121 2.99 -11.74 -0.41
CA TYR A 121 1.67 -11.52 -1.01
C TYR A 121 0.52 -11.77 -0.02
N TRP A 122 0.58 -12.89 0.71
CA TRP A 122 -0.40 -13.26 1.72
C TRP A 122 -0.47 -12.22 2.83
N LEU A 123 0.69 -11.76 3.32
CA LEU A 123 0.81 -10.75 4.37
C LEU A 123 0.21 -9.41 3.93
N VAL A 124 0.44 -8.97 2.69
CA VAL A 124 -0.20 -7.76 2.13
C VAL A 124 -1.73 -7.89 2.07
N LYS A 125 -2.25 -9.08 1.73
CA LYS A 125 -3.70 -9.32 1.67
C LYS A 125 -4.33 -9.39 3.06
N THR A 126 -3.74 -10.13 4.00
CA THR A 126 -4.28 -10.24 5.37
C THR A 126 -4.15 -8.94 6.14
N THR A 127 -3.07 -8.16 5.96
CA THR A 127 -2.96 -6.82 6.58
C THR A 127 -4.02 -5.85 6.04
N LYS A 128 -4.40 -5.94 4.76
CA LYS A 128 -5.52 -5.15 4.20
C LYS A 128 -6.88 -5.56 4.77
N GLU A 129 -7.12 -6.87 4.92
CA GLU A 129 -8.33 -7.38 5.58
C GLU A 129 -8.37 -6.95 7.07
N LEU A 130 -7.26 -7.05 7.80
CA LEU A 130 -7.16 -6.58 9.19
C LEU A 130 -7.40 -5.07 9.33
N ARG A 131 -6.87 -4.23 8.44
CA ARG A 131 -7.14 -2.76 8.46
C ARG A 131 -8.60 -2.39 8.21
N GLY A 132 -9.40 -3.25 7.61
CA GLY A 132 -10.85 -3.08 7.48
C GLY A 132 -11.64 -3.52 8.73
N ASN A 133 -10.97 -4.10 9.73
CA ASN A 133 -11.60 -4.71 10.92
C ASN A 133 -10.98 -4.25 12.26
N THR A 134 -9.78 -3.66 12.28
CA THR A 134 -9.16 -3.08 13.49
C THR A 134 -8.18 -1.93 13.15
N PRO A 135 -8.18 -0.83 13.93
CA PRO A 135 -7.22 0.26 13.76
C PRO A 135 -5.78 -0.12 14.15
N ALA A 136 -5.59 -1.24 14.88
CA ALA A 136 -4.26 -1.72 15.28
C ALA A 136 -3.47 -2.38 14.14
N ALA A 137 -4.07 -2.58 12.97
CA ALA A 137 -3.42 -3.24 11.84
C ALA A 137 -2.40 -2.31 11.14
N PRO A 138 -1.15 -2.76 10.93
CA PRO A 138 -0.09 -1.92 10.38
C PRO A 138 -0.33 -1.52 8.92
N ASN A 139 0.41 -0.53 8.42
CA ASN A 139 0.34 -0.14 7.03
C ASN A 139 0.94 -1.23 6.11
N PRO A 140 0.18 -1.84 5.16
CA PRO A 140 0.69 -2.88 4.26
C PRO A 140 1.91 -2.45 3.44
N TRP A 141 2.11 -1.15 3.22
CA TRP A 141 3.29 -0.64 2.50
C TRP A 141 4.62 -0.94 3.22
N ILE A 142 4.62 -1.13 4.55
CA ILE A 142 5.81 -1.50 5.33
C ILE A 142 6.37 -2.86 4.87
N ILE A 143 5.56 -3.72 4.25
CA ILE A 143 5.98 -5.03 3.77
C ILE A 143 7.02 -4.93 2.62
N ILE A 144 7.16 -3.76 1.97
CA ILE A 144 8.24 -3.54 0.99
C ILE A 144 9.63 -3.60 1.61
N LEU A 145 9.77 -3.30 2.91
CA LEU A 145 11.06 -3.27 3.60
C LEU A 145 11.70 -4.68 3.70
N PHE A 146 10.91 -5.75 3.59
CA PHE A 146 11.44 -7.13 3.53
C PHE A 146 12.25 -7.41 2.26
N LEU A 147 12.16 -6.57 1.22
CA LEU A 147 12.99 -6.70 0.00
C LEU A 147 14.40 -6.11 0.18
N ILE A 148 14.59 -5.19 1.14
CA ILE A 148 15.87 -4.51 1.39
C ILE A 148 17.05 -5.49 1.59
N PRO A 149 16.98 -6.54 2.44
CA PRO A 149 18.10 -7.48 2.58
C PRO A 149 18.47 -8.19 1.27
N PHE A 150 17.51 -8.48 0.39
CA PHE A 150 17.78 -9.12 -0.90
C PHE A 150 18.44 -8.15 -1.90
N VAL A 151 17.99 -6.90 -1.95
CA VAL A 151 18.61 -5.84 -2.76
C VAL A 151 20.04 -5.57 -2.27
N ASN A 152 20.23 -5.46 -0.95
CA ASN A 152 21.55 -5.27 -0.33
C ASN A 152 22.48 -6.46 -0.58
N LEU A 153 21.98 -7.70 -0.58
CA LEU A 153 22.78 -8.89 -0.91
C LEU A 153 23.27 -8.85 -2.36
N ILE A 154 22.38 -8.56 -3.33
CA ILE A 154 22.74 -8.51 -4.76
C ILE A 154 23.71 -7.35 -5.04
N ALA A 155 23.43 -6.16 -4.51
CA ALA A 155 24.29 -4.99 -4.64
C ALA A 155 25.65 -5.20 -3.95
N GLY A 156 25.65 -5.82 -2.76
CA GLY A 156 26.85 -6.18 -2.02
C GLY A 156 27.74 -7.17 -2.78
N LEU A 157 27.19 -8.25 -3.33
CA LEU A 157 27.94 -9.21 -4.14
C LEU A 157 28.59 -8.55 -5.37
N TYR A 158 27.85 -7.68 -6.08
CA TYR A 158 28.43 -6.90 -7.18
C TYR A 158 29.56 -5.96 -6.71
N TYR A 159 29.34 -5.25 -5.60
CA TYR A 159 30.31 -4.32 -5.02
C TYR A 159 31.59 -5.04 -4.57
N TYR A 160 31.47 -6.11 -3.78
CA TYR A 160 32.61 -6.88 -3.28
C TYR A 160 33.41 -7.52 -4.41
N TRP A 161 32.77 -7.96 -5.51
CA TRP A 161 33.46 -8.45 -6.70
C TRP A 161 34.26 -7.33 -7.38
N LYS A 162 33.64 -6.17 -7.63
CA LYS A 162 34.31 -5.00 -8.23
C LYS A 162 35.46 -4.49 -7.35
N TYR A 163 35.26 -4.41 -6.05
CA TYR A 163 36.27 -4.03 -5.06
C TYR A 163 37.45 -5.02 -5.06
N SER A 164 37.17 -6.33 -5.03
CA SER A 164 38.22 -7.36 -4.99
C SER A 164 39.05 -7.38 -6.28
N LYS A 165 38.45 -7.06 -7.44
CA LYS A 165 39.21 -6.84 -8.68
C LYS A 165 40.06 -5.57 -8.66
N ALA A 166 39.56 -4.46 -8.11
CA ALA A 166 40.39 -3.24 -7.96
C ALA A 166 41.62 -3.47 -7.06
N ILE A 167 41.48 -4.22 -5.95
CA ILE A 167 42.62 -4.63 -5.10
C ILE A 167 43.59 -5.55 -5.86
N ASN A 168 43.10 -6.46 -6.72
CA ASN A 168 43.94 -7.29 -7.57
C ASN A 168 44.70 -6.47 -8.62
N GLU A 169 44.03 -5.55 -9.31
CA GLU A 169 44.60 -4.69 -10.35
C GLU A 169 45.75 -3.82 -9.79
N ILE A 170 45.63 -3.28 -8.57
CA ILE A 170 46.68 -2.41 -7.99
C ILE A 170 47.73 -3.15 -7.14
N THR A 171 47.44 -4.35 -6.61
CA THR A 171 48.36 -5.07 -5.69
C THR A 171 48.76 -6.49 -6.09
N GLY A 172 48.16 -7.07 -7.14
CA GLY A 172 48.35 -8.47 -7.53
C GLY A 172 47.64 -9.49 -6.61
N PHE A 173 47.01 -9.07 -5.51
CA PHE A 173 46.34 -9.99 -4.58
C PHE A 173 45.19 -10.75 -5.26
N ASN A 174 44.94 -12.01 -4.89
CA ASN A 174 43.92 -12.84 -5.55
C ASN A 174 42.49 -12.30 -5.31
N ALA A 175 41.85 -11.82 -6.38
CA ALA A 175 40.48 -11.26 -6.33
C ALA A 175 39.42 -12.28 -5.88
N ILE A 176 39.55 -13.55 -6.27
CA ILE A 176 38.59 -14.60 -5.93
C ILE A 176 38.68 -14.93 -4.44
N LEU A 177 39.90 -15.05 -3.91
CA LEU A 177 40.14 -15.25 -2.49
C LEU A 177 39.55 -14.11 -1.66
N LEU A 178 39.80 -12.86 -2.05
CA LEU A 178 39.27 -11.70 -1.33
C LEU A 178 37.74 -11.61 -1.41
N PHE A 179 37.16 -11.92 -2.58
CA PHE A 179 35.70 -11.94 -2.78
C PHE A 179 35.00 -13.02 -1.95
N VAL A 180 35.54 -14.24 -1.91
CA VAL A 180 35.03 -15.32 -1.05
C VAL A 180 35.14 -14.92 0.43
N LEU A 181 36.21 -14.23 0.81
CA LEU A 181 36.40 -13.75 2.18
C LEU A 181 35.40 -12.64 2.56
N TRP A 182 34.99 -11.77 1.65
CA TRP A 182 33.88 -10.81 1.88
C TRP A 182 32.56 -11.51 2.19
N ILE A 183 32.29 -12.66 1.57
CA ILE A 183 31.05 -13.43 1.75
C ILE A 183 31.09 -14.25 3.05
N LEU A 184 32.20 -14.94 3.33
CA LEU A 184 32.30 -15.90 4.43
C LEU A 184 32.84 -15.30 5.74
N PHE A 185 33.70 -14.28 5.69
CA PHE A 185 34.35 -13.72 6.88
C PHE A 185 34.80 -12.26 6.67
N PHE A 186 33.81 -11.37 6.57
CA PHE A 186 34.01 -9.93 6.26
C PHE A 186 35.11 -9.20 7.06
N PRO A 187 35.37 -9.48 8.36
CA PRO A 187 36.40 -8.74 9.12
C PRO A 187 37.81 -9.01 8.57
N ALA A 188 38.11 -10.25 8.18
CA ALA A 188 39.38 -10.58 7.57
C ALA A 188 39.51 -9.99 6.16
N ALA A 189 38.40 -9.88 5.41
CA ALA A 189 38.39 -9.20 4.12
C ALA A 189 38.73 -7.70 4.26
N GLN A 190 38.19 -7.01 5.28
CA GLN A 190 38.57 -5.63 5.60
C GLN A 190 40.06 -5.52 5.96
N ILE A 191 40.54 -6.34 6.90
CA ILE A 191 41.94 -6.30 7.37
C ILE A 191 42.91 -6.53 6.20
N ILE A 192 42.70 -7.57 5.39
CA ILE A 192 43.55 -7.88 4.24
C ILE A 192 43.48 -6.76 3.19
N SER A 193 42.30 -6.21 2.92
CA SER A 193 42.16 -5.08 1.98
C SER A 193 42.96 -3.87 2.45
N GLN A 194 42.90 -3.52 3.73
CA GLN A 194 43.70 -2.42 4.29
C GLN A 194 45.20 -2.72 4.26
N MET A 195 45.62 -3.94 4.60
CA MET A 195 47.04 -4.35 4.48
C MET A 195 47.56 -4.26 3.04
N GLN A 196 46.72 -4.58 2.04
CA GLN A 196 47.08 -4.48 0.64
C GLN A 196 47.13 -3.01 0.15
N LEU A 197 46.19 -2.17 0.59
CA LEU A 197 46.22 -0.72 0.31
C LEU A 197 47.44 -0.03 0.95
N ASN A 198 47.80 -0.39 2.19
CA ASN A 198 48.98 0.16 2.88
C ASN A 198 50.28 -0.11 2.10
N LYS A 199 50.41 -1.28 1.42
CA LYS A 199 51.54 -1.62 0.52
C LYS A 199 51.59 -0.83 -0.80
N LYS A 200 50.72 0.17 -0.96
CA LYS A 200 50.68 1.10 -2.10
C LYS A 200 50.68 2.57 -1.68
N ALA A 201 50.69 2.84 -0.37
CA ALA A 201 50.82 4.17 0.22
C ALA A 201 52.22 4.43 0.81
N ALA A 202 53.10 3.42 0.76
CA ALA A 202 54.51 3.44 1.11
C ALA A 202 55.33 2.90 -0.08
#